data_AF-A0A3Q9XPZ1-F1
#
_entry.id   AF-A0A3Q9XPZ1-F1
#
_cell.length_a   1.000
_cell.length_b   1.000
_cell.length_c   1.000
_cell.angle_alpha   90.00
_cell.angle_beta   90.00
_cell.angle_gamma   90.00
#
_symmetry.space_group_name_H-M   'P 1'
#
loop_
_entity.id
_entity.type
_entity.pdbx_description
1 polymer ?
#
loop_
_entity_poly.entity_id
_entity_poly.type
_entity_poly.pdbx_seq_one_letter_code
_entity_poly.pdbx_strand_id
1 'polypeptide(L)' 'MEVEAALQGIDLTVIKRSKLKGFHLQAKRWIVERTFAWFGKCCRLSKDYEALPNTSQAFLYLAMIHLRVRRIAQ' A
#
# COMPACT_ATOMS: atom_id res chain seq x y z
N MET A 1 11.18 12.07 14.21
CA MET A 1 9.95 11.58 13.54
C MET A 1 8.69 12.14 14.19
N GLU A 2 8.50 12.00 15.51
CA GLU A 2 7.31 12.56 16.19
C GLU A 2 7.23 14.10 16.11
N VAL A 3 8.39 14.78 16.12
CA VAL A 3 8.46 16.25 16.09
C VAL A 3 8.05 16.86 14.74
N GLU A 4 8.29 16.17 13.62
CA GLU A 4 7.87 16.66 12.29
C GLU A 4 6.40 16.37 11.99
N ALA A 5 5.86 15.25 12.50
CA ALA A 5 4.45 14.90 12.30
C ALA A 5 3.51 15.86 13.06
N ALA A 6 3.94 16.36 14.23
CA ALA A 6 3.23 17.38 14.98
C ALA A 6 3.13 18.72 14.22
N LEU A 7 4.16 19.08 13.43
CA LEU A 7 4.15 20.27 12.57
C LEU A 7 3.15 20.16 11.40
N GLN A 8 2.79 18.95 10.98
CA GLN A 8 1.80 18.69 9.93
C GLN A 8 0.37 18.50 10.46
N GLY A 9 0.15 18.62 11.77
CA GLY A 9 -1.18 18.46 12.38
C GLY A 9 -1.73 17.02 12.31
N ILE A 10 -0.85 16.03 12.18
CA ILE A 10 -1.24 14.62 12.08
C ILE A 10 -1.25 14.02 13.48
N ASP A 11 -2.44 13.62 13.95
CA ASP A 11 -2.61 13.02 15.27
C ASP A 11 -2.10 11.56 15.23
N LEU A 12 -0.96 11.32 15.88
CA LEU A 12 -0.30 10.03 15.90
C LEU A 12 -0.67 9.25 17.16
N THR A 13 -1.52 8.25 17.01
CA THR A 13 -1.84 7.33 18.12
C THR A 13 -0.97 6.07 18.05
N VAL A 14 -0.15 5.84 19.08
CA VAL A 14 0.64 4.60 19.19
C VAL A 14 -0.27 3.45 19.59
N ILE A 15 -0.70 2.65 18.61
CA ILE A 15 -1.50 1.45 18.84
C ILE A 15 -0.59 0.29 19.29
N LYS A 16 -0.92 -0.35 20.42
CA LYS A 16 -0.20 -1.55 20.89
C LYS A 16 -0.34 -2.67 19.85
N ARG A 17 0.80 -3.22 19.40
CA ARG A 17 0.82 -4.41 18.55
C ARG A 17 0.10 -5.56 19.25
N SER A 18 -0.71 -6.34 18.50
CA SER A 18 -1.42 -7.51 19.03
C SER A 18 -0.43 -8.50 19.66
N LYS A 19 -0.63 -8.88 20.93
CA LYS A 19 0.24 -9.81 21.70
C LYS A 19 0.18 -11.27 21.23
N LEU A 20 -0.54 -11.54 20.15
CA LEU A 20 -0.77 -12.87 19.62
C LEU A 20 0.54 -13.40 19.00
N LYS A 21 1.06 -14.51 19.54
CA LYS A 21 2.29 -15.15 19.05
C LYS A 21 1.96 -16.14 17.94
N GLY A 22 2.56 -15.95 16.77
CA GLY A 22 2.44 -16.85 15.62
C GLY A 22 1.61 -16.28 14.47
N PHE A 23 1.28 -17.13 13.50
CA PHE A 23 0.42 -16.74 12.39
C PHE A 23 -1.04 -16.76 12.84
N HIS A 24 -1.71 -15.61 12.74
CA HIS A 24 -3.13 -15.48 13.01
C HIS A 24 -3.85 -15.12 11.72
N LEU A 25 -4.87 -15.92 11.38
CA LEU A 25 -5.71 -15.66 10.22
C LEU A 25 -6.48 -14.36 10.44
N GLN A 26 -6.09 -13.32 9.72
CA GLN A 26 -6.81 -12.05 9.69
C GLN A 26 -7.92 -12.14 8.64
N ALA A 27 -9.17 -11.99 9.06
CA ALA A 27 -10.31 -11.99 8.15
C ALA A 27 -10.10 -10.94 7.05
N LYS A 28 -10.31 -11.33 5.78
CA LYS A 28 -10.13 -10.49 4.58
C LYS A 28 -8.70 -10.04 4.24
N ARG A 29 -7.66 -10.47 4.98
CA ARG A 29 -6.26 -10.13 4.67
C ARG A 29 -5.84 -10.50 3.25
N TRP A 30 -6.37 -11.60 2.72
CA TRP A 30 -6.12 -12.02 1.34
C TRP A 30 -6.52 -10.97 0.31
N ILE A 31 -7.51 -10.10 0.57
CA ILE A 31 -7.94 -9.05 -0.37
C ILE A 31 -6.84 -8.01 -0.55
N VAL A 32 -6.25 -7.60 0.56
CA VAL A 32 -5.15 -6.63 0.60
C VAL A 32 -3.92 -7.22 -0.06
N GLU A 33 -3.52 -8.43 0.36
CA GLU A 33 -2.36 -9.12 -0.22
C GLU A 33 -2.52 -9.41 -1.71
N ARG A 34 -3.73 -9.75 -2.16
CA ARG A 34 -4.05 -9.93 -3.59
C ARG A 34 -3.86 -8.64 -4.38
N THR A 35 -4.24 -7.49 -3.81
CA THR A 35 -4.04 -6.19 -4.46
C THR A 35 -2.55 -5.89 -4.62
N PHE A 36 -1.75 -6.13 -3.59
CA PHE A 36 -0.29 -6.02 -3.68
C PHE A 36 0.33 -7.01 -4.67
N ALA A 37 -0.18 -8.25 -4.72
CA ALA A 37 0.27 -9.24 -5.70
C ALA A 37 0.05 -8.78 -7.16
N TRP A 38 -1.04 -8.04 -7.44
CA TRP A 38 -1.27 -7.47 -8.76
C TRP A 38 -0.26 -6.37 -9.12
N PHE A 39 0.19 -5.58 -8.15
CA PHE A 39 1.26 -4.59 -8.35
C PHE A 39 2.60 -5.23 -8.69
N GLY A 40 2.82 -6.50 -8.33
CA GLY A 40 4.01 -7.25 -8.76
C GLY A 40 4.18 -7.36 -10.28
N LYS A 41 3.10 -7.20 -11.07
CA LYS A 41 3.18 -7.12 -12.55
C LYS A 41 3.74 -5.79 -13.05
N CYS A 42 3.74 -4.76 -12.21
CA CYS A 42 4.34 -3.47 -12.48
C CYS A 42 5.69 -3.41 -11.76
N CYS A 43 6.76 -3.88 -12.40
CA CYS A 43 8.12 -3.93 -11.81
C CYS A 43 8.58 -2.58 -11.23
N ARG A 44 8.06 -1.47 -11.75
CA ARG A 44 8.34 -0.12 -11.26
C ARG A 44 7.86 0.13 -9.82
N LEU A 45 6.84 -0.59 -9.36
CA LEU A 45 6.35 -0.56 -7.97
C LEU A 45 7.07 -1.55 -7.05
N SER A 46 8.08 -2.28 -7.54
CA SER A 46 8.81 -3.26 -6.72
C SER A 46 9.65 -2.61 -5.62
N LYS A 47 10.12 -1.38 -5.85
CA LYS A 47 10.82 -0.53 -4.87
C LYS A 47 10.35 0.90 -5.10
N ASP A 48 10.43 1.72 -4.07
CA ASP A 48 10.18 3.15 -4.22
C ASP A 48 11.42 3.78 -4.87
N TYR A 49 11.41 3.81 -6.20
CA TYR A 49 12.47 4.41 -7.02
C TYR A 49 12.27 5.92 -7.23
N GLU A 50 11.10 6.43 -6.86
CA GLU A 50 10.68 7.76 -7.20
C GLU A 50 11.13 8.76 -6.13
N ALA A 51 11.67 9.90 -6.54
CA ALA A 51 12.14 10.93 -5.61
C ALA A 51 11.00 11.68 -4.92
N LEU A 52 9.81 11.67 -5.51
CA LEU A 52 8.64 12.40 -5.03
C LEU A 52 7.51 11.41 -4.70
N PRO A 53 6.82 11.59 -3.56
CA PRO A 53 5.68 10.73 -3.20
C PRO A 53 4.52 10.85 -4.21
N ASN A 54 4.38 12.01 -4.85
CA ASN A 54 3.34 12.23 -5.85
C ASN A 54 3.53 11.35 -7.09
N THR A 55 4.77 11.08 -7.49
CA THR A 55 5.02 10.25 -8.68
C THR A 55 4.83 8.77 -8.36
N SER A 56 5.27 8.28 -7.20
CA SER A 56 4.98 6.90 -6.77
C SER A 56 3.48 6.66 -6.60
N GLN A 57 2.74 7.63 -6.06
CA GLN A 57 1.27 7.60 -5.99
C GLN A 57 0.61 7.55 -7.38
N ALA A 58 1.10 8.33 -8.35
CA ALA A 58 0.58 8.29 -9.72
C ALA A 58 0.76 6.90 -10.36
N PHE A 59 1.90 6.22 -10.12
CA PHE A 59 2.12 4.86 -10.61
C PHE A 59 1.20 3.83 -9.96
N LEU A 60 0.85 3.97 -8.68
CA LEU A 60 -0.15 3.12 -8.02
C LEU A 60 -1.52 3.23 -8.70
N TYR A 61 -1.97 4.46 -9.00
CA TYR A 61 -3.22 4.67 -9.73
C TYR A 61 -3.18 4.08 -11.13
N LEU A 62 -2.08 4.29 -11.86
CA LEU A 62 -1.91 3.76 -13.21
C LEU A 62 -1.95 2.22 -13.23
N ALA A 63 -1.31 1.56 -12.24
CA ALA A 63 -1.35 0.11 -12.10
C ALA A 63 -2.78 -0.41 -11.87
N MET A 64 -3.56 0.27 -11.04
CA MET A 64 -4.96 -0.08 -10.80
C MET A 64 -5.85 0.14 -12.04
N ILE A 65 -5.65 1.25 -12.77
CA ILE A 65 -6.37 1.51 -14.02
C ILE A 65 -6.08 0.41 -15.04
N HIS A 66 -4.80 0.07 -15.25
CA HIS A 66 -4.41 -1.00 -16.16
C HIS A 66 -5.06 -2.35 -15.81
N LEU A 67 -5.06 -2.70 -14.53
CA LEU A 67 -5.69 -3.91 -14.03
C LEU A 67 -7.21 -3.91 -14.30
N ARG A 68 -7.87 -2.78 -14.04
CA ARG A 68 -9.32 -2.61 -14.27
C ARG A 68 -9.66 -2.73 -15.75
N VAL A 69 -8.94 -2.02 -16.62
CA VAL A 69 -9.14 -2.06 -18.08
C VAL A 69 -9.00 -3.48 -18.62
N ARG A 70 -7.95 -4.20 -18.22
CA ARG A 70 -7.74 -5.60 -18.64
C ARG A 70 -8.88 -6.53 -18.25
N ARG A 71 -9.55 -6.30 -17.12
CA ARG A 71 -10.70 -7.12 -16.68
C ARG A 71 -11.99 -6.79 -17.39
N ILE A 72 -12.15 -5.55 -17.85
CA ILE A 72 -13.35 -5.12 -18.58
C ILE A 72 -13.25 -5.57 -20.05
N ALA A 73 -12.03 -5.57 -20.60
CA ALA A 73 -11.78 -6.02 -21.97
C ALA A 73 -11.78 -7.56 -22.13
N GLN A 74 -11.85 -8.31 -21.02
CA GLN A 74 -11.97 -9.76 -20.99
C GLN A 74 -13.43 -10.15 -20.80
#